data_AF-A0A0P1GH14-F1
#
_entry.id   AF-A0A0P1GH14-F1
#
_cell.length_a   1.000
_cell.length_b   1.000
_cell.length_c   1.000
_cell.angle_alpha   90.00
_cell.angle_beta   90.00
_cell.angle_gamma   90.00
#
_symmetry.space_group_name_H-M   'P 1'
#
loop_
_entity.id
_entity.type
_entity.pdbx_description
1 polymer ?
#
loop_
_entity_poly.entity_id
_entity_poly.type
_entity_poly.pdbx_seq_one_letter_code
_entity_poly.pdbx_strand_id
1 'polypeptide(L)'
;MLRCSSGFVPRNESIHRAYNLILGLILLALTLQFFVVIGLALLLTQGPRIFYAGERLGRGRKPFNIYKFRTLDTAKAARLTRDRVLRADDNIETPLGKYLRASRLDELPQIFNIIKGDMNVIGPRPTRPALAALQEAENPHYDVRFAVRPGLIGHTQAYMCHGSAKRLRSKLNYMLCRSHVSYAAELGIVARVGYEVLAKSARLILWRVFPALERRHNAALAQDWALEIVADAGRRHDVVSFDGDRLQLAQGYVNGPATLLIKTRSGGVRRAQVTLTGTEGKAHTLSPANDVARHYITRYLLGDPVVPPRPARRRAASEQDASLHVPFGVRRSAE
;
A
#
# COMPACT_ATOMS: atom_id res chain seq x y z
N MET A 1 16.40 -9.32 -2.05
CA MET A 1 15.45 -9.60 -0.95
C MET A 1 15.12 -8.30 -0.22
N LEU A 2 13.84 -8.00 0.00
CA LEU A 2 13.39 -6.86 0.83
C LEU A 2 13.81 -7.15 2.28
N ARG A 3 14.83 -6.46 2.81
CA ARG A 3 15.15 -6.52 4.24
C ARG A 3 14.19 -5.60 4.98
N CYS A 4 13.12 -6.16 5.53
CA CYS A 4 12.31 -5.46 6.52
C CYS A 4 13.05 -5.42 7.85
N SER A 5 13.04 -4.27 8.51
CA SER A 5 13.84 -4.00 9.70
C SER A 5 13.24 -4.52 11.01
N SER A 6 11.96 -4.91 11.00
CA SER A 6 11.26 -5.52 12.14
C SER A 6 10.39 -6.68 11.64
N GLY A 7 10.29 -7.76 12.43
CA GLY A 7 9.27 -8.79 12.27
C GLY A 7 8.03 -8.52 13.11
N PHE A 8 7.23 -9.56 13.39
CA PHE A 8 6.00 -9.47 14.18
C PHE A 8 6.00 -10.31 15.46
N VAL A 9 7.02 -11.14 15.67
CA VAL A 9 7.09 -12.04 16.84
C VAL A 9 7.80 -11.34 18.00
N PRO A 10 7.11 -11.01 19.09
CA PRO A 10 7.79 -10.42 20.24
C PRO A 10 8.68 -11.46 20.94
N ARG A 11 9.80 -11.02 21.52
CA ARG A 11 10.59 -11.88 22.41
C ARG A 11 9.91 -12.10 23.75
N ASN A 12 9.18 -11.10 24.22
CA ASN A 12 8.38 -11.13 25.44
C ASN A 12 7.04 -10.44 25.15
N GLU A 13 5.94 -11.20 25.30
CA GLU A 13 4.59 -10.72 25.01
C GLU A 13 4.15 -9.58 25.94
N SER A 14 4.49 -9.63 27.22
CA SER A 14 4.11 -8.61 28.20
C SER A 14 4.80 -7.27 27.92
N ILE A 15 6.10 -7.30 27.63
CA ILE A 15 6.86 -6.08 27.27
C ILE A 15 6.32 -5.51 25.95
N HIS A 16 6.08 -6.35 24.95
CA HIS A 16 5.52 -5.89 23.69
C HIS A 16 4.09 -5.34 23.85
N ARG A 17 3.29 -5.91 24.76
CA ARG A 17 1.96 -5.37 25.08
C ARG A 17 2.04 -3.99 25.73
N ALA A 18 2.93 -3.80 26.71
CA ALA A 18 3.16 -2.52 27.36
C ALA A 18 3.63 -1.46 26.36
N TYR A 19 4.59 -1.82 25.49
CA TYR A 19 5.06 -0.96 24.40
C TYR A 19 3.92 -0.48 23.49
N ASN A 20 3.07 -1.40 23.02
CA ASN A 20 1.93 -1.04 22.15
C ASN A 20 0.88 -0.21 22.87
N LEU A 21 0.64 -0.44 24.17
CA LEU A 21 -0.27 0.37 24.96
C LEU A 21 0.24 1.81 25.10
N ILE A 22 1.50 1.99 25.52
CA ILE A 22 2.13 3.31 25.67
C ILE A 22 2.12 4.05 24.33
N LEU A 23 2.54 3.38 23.26
CA LEU A 23 2.55 3.99 21.93
C LEU A 23 1.14 4.32 21.44
N GLY A 24 0.15 3.46 21.70
CA GLY A 24 -1.26 3.74 21.41
C GLY A 24 -1.79 4.97 22.15
N LEU A 25 -1.45 5.14 23.42
CA LEU A 25 -1.83 6.32 24.21
C LEU A 25 -1.16 7.61 23.69
N ILE A 26 0.13 7.54 23.33
CA ILE A 26 0.85 8.66 22.70
C ILE A 26 0.19 9.03 21.37
N LEU A 27 -0.08 8.05 20.51
CA LEU A 27 -0.77 8.28 19.23
C LEU A 27 -2.15 8.88 19.43
N LEU A 28 -2.91 8.43 20.44
CA LEU A 28 -4.21 9.00 20.76
C LEU A 28 -4.08 10.46 21.16
N ALA A 29 -3.16 10.79 22.08
CA ALA A 29 -2.94 12.16 22.54
C ALA A 29 -2.54 13.08 21.37
N LEU A 30 -1.61 12.63 20.51
CA LEU A 30 -1.14 13.39 19.34
C LEU A 30 -2.20 13.56 18.25
N THR A 31 -3.22 12.71 18.20
CA THR A 31 -4.26 12.74 17.16
C THR A 31 -5.61 13.22 17.67
N LEU A 32 -5.73 13.55 18.95
CA LEU A 32 -6.99 13.90 19.60
C LEU A 32 -7.69 15.09 18.92
N GLN A 33 -6.94 16.10 18.51
CA GLN A 33 -7.46 17.24 17.76
C GLN A 33 -8.13 16.82 16.45
N PHE A 34 -7.60 15.80 15.75
CA PHE A 34 -8.24 15.26 14.54
C PHE A 34 -9.52 14.51 14.87
N PHE A 35 -9.58 13.79 16.00
CA PHE A 35 -10.83 13.15 16.43
C PHE A 35 -11.96 14.16 16.64
N VAL A 36 -11.65 15.30 17.28
CA VAL A 36 -12.63 16.37 17.51
C VAL A 36 -13.09 16.98 16.19
N VAL A 37 -12.15 17.41 15.34
CA VAL A 37 -12.46 18.07 14.07
C VAL A 37 -13.21 17.14 13.12
N ILE A 38 -12.72 15.92 12.92
CA ILE A 38 -13.36 14.94 12.03
C ILE A 38 -14.71 14.50 12.61
N GLY A 39 -14.78 14.30 13.92
CA GLY A 39 -16.02 13.91 14.60
C GLY A 39 -17.11 14.95 14.45
N LEU A 40 -16.79 16.23 14.67
CA LEU A 40 -17.72 17.34 14.46
C LEU A 40 -18.13 17.46 12.99
N ALA A 41 -17.18 17.39 12.06
CA ALA A 41 -17.47 17.44 10.63
C ALA A 41 -18.41 16.29 10.19
N LEU A 42 -18.20 15.07 10.70
CA LEU A 42 -19.07 13.92 10.43
C LEU A 42 -20.45 14.08 11.06
N LEU A 43 -20.53 14.64 12.27
CA LEU A 43 -21.79 14.92 12.95
C LEU A 43 -22.63 15.92 12.16
N LEU A 44 -22.02 17.02 11.72
CA LEU A 44 -22.69 18.09 10.98
C LEU A 44 -23.07 17.67 9.55
N THR A 45 -22.27 16.83 8.90
CA THR A 45 -22.51 16.46 7.49
C THR A 45 -23.31 15.17 7.31
N GLN A 46 -23.28 14.26 8.28
CA GLN A 46 -23.88 12.91 8.15
C GLN A 46 -24.71 12.50 9.38
N GLY A 47 -24.81 13.33 10.41
CA GLY A 47 -25.59 13.05 11.62
C GLY A 47 -24.88 12.14 12.64
N PRO A 48 -25.60 11.62 13.64
CA PRO A 48 -25.03 10.78 14.70
C PRO A 48 -24.48 9.46 14.14
N ARG A 49 -23.68 8.73 14.93
CA ARG A 49 -22.91 7.51 14.55
C ARG A 49 -21.66 7.81 13.72
N ILE A 50 -20.73 8.52 14.35
CA ILE A 50 -19.44 8.95 13.81
C ILE A 50 -18.51 7.76 13.53
N PHE A 51 -18.63 6.67 14.30
CA PHE A 51 -17.78 5.49 14.16
C PHE A 51 -18.49 4.34 13.44
N TYR A 52 -17.71 3.60 12.67
CA TYR A 52 -18.04 2.30 12.11
C TYR A 52 -17.28 1.21 12.88
N ALA A 53 -17.96 0.10 13.15
CA ALA A 53 -17.38 -1.12 13.69
C ALA A 53 -17.62 -2.26 12.69
N GLY A 54 -16.59 -3.04 12.40
CA GLY A 54 -16.73 -4.20 11.53
C GLY A 54 -15.88 -5.38 11.95
N GLU A 55 -16.43 -6.58 11.85
CA GLU A 55 -15.76 -7.80 12.29
C GLU A 55 -14.51 -8.11 11.45
N ARG A 56 -13.40 -8.42 12.13
CA ARG A 56 -12.14 -8.85 11.56
C ARG A 56 -11.57 -10.00 12.39
N LEU A 57 -10.71 -10.80 11.76
CA LEU A 57 -9.97 -11.86 12.44
C LEU A 57 -8.67 -11.32 13.04
N GLY A 58 -8.45 -11.59 14.32
CA GLY A 58 -7.24 -11.27 15.08
C GLY A 58 -6.36 -12.50 15.36
N ARG A 59 -5.54 -12.41 16.41
CA ARG A 59 -4.65 -13.51 16.83
C ARG A 59 -5.46 -14.75 17.21
N GLY A 60 -5.03 -15.92 16.76
CA GLY A 60 -5.72 -17.19 16.96
C GLY A 60 -7.09 -17.24 16.29
N ARG A 61 -7.29 -16.48 15.19
CA ARG A 61 -8.56 -16.35 14.47
C ARG A 61 -9.71 -15.80 15.33
N LYS A 62 -9.42 -15.18 16.47
CA LYS A 62 -10.45 -14.60 17.33
C LYS A 62 -11.07 -13.38 16.64
N PRO A 63 -12.40 -13.32 16.45
CA PRO A 63 -13.05 -12.17 15.85
C PRO A 63 -12.96 -10.96 16.80
N PHE A 64 -12.79 -9.77 16.23
CA PHE A 64 -12.87 -8.50 16.94
C PHE A 64 -13.43 -7.42 16.01
N ASN A 65 -13.95 -6.33 16.59
CA ASN A 65 -14.48 -5.21 15.83
C ASN A 65 -13.41 -4.17 15.57
N ILE A 66 -13.08 -3.94 14.30
CA ILE A 66 -12.20 -2.85 13.90
C ILE A 66 -12.98 -1.53 13.89
N TYR A 67 -12.45 -0.51 14.57
CA TYR A 67 -13.05 0.81 14.61
C TYR A 67 -12.51 1.71 13.50
N LYS A 68 -13.40 2.44 12.83
CA LYS A 68 -13.08 3.45 11.81
C LYS A 68 -14.01 4.63 11.93
N PHE A 69 -13.67 5.76 11.32
CA PHE A 69 -14.66 6.81 11.07
C PHE A 69 -15.67 6.35 10.03
N ARG A 70 -16.92 6.79 10.16
CA ARG A 70 -17.96 6.53 9.17
C ARG A 70 -17.63 7.32 7.90
N THR A 71 -17.44 6.59 6.80
CA THR A 71 -17.15 7.19 5.48
C THR A 71 -18.26 6.92 4.46
N LEU A 72 -19.23 6.08 4.82
CA LEU A 72 -20.33 5.67 3.95
C LEU A 72 -21.62 6.34 4.40
N ASP A 73 -22.44 6.73 3.44
CA ASP A 73 -23.83 7.10 3.67
C ASP A 73 -24.62 5.84 4.04
N THR A 74 -24.93 5.70 5.32
CA THR A 74 -25.65 4.53 5.86
C THR A 74 -27.09 4.46 5.38
N ALA A 75 -27.74 5.61 5.14
CA ALA A 75 -29.12 5.63 4.67
C ALA A 75 -29.20 5.17 3.21
N LYS A 76 -28.30 5.69 2.36
CA LYS A 76 -28.17 5.26 0.97
C LYS A 76 -27.76 3.80 0.86
N ALA A 77 -26.77 3.36 1.67
CA ALA A 77 -26.34 1.97 1.69
C ALA A 77 -27.49 1.04 2.08
N ALA A 78 -28.22 1.35 3.16
CA ALA A 78 -29.34 0.55 3.62
C ALA A 78 -30.46 0.43 2.57
N ARG A 79 -30.76 1.50 1.84
CA ARG A 79 -31.74 1.48 0.76
C ARG A 79 -31.32 0.56 -0.38
N LEU A 80 -30.08 0.67 -0.84
CA LEU A 80 -29.58 -0.14 -1.96
C LEU A 80 -29.43 -1.62 -1.60
N THR A 81 -29.07 -1.94 -0.36
CA THR A 81 -28.94 -3.33 0.12
C THR A 81 -30.27 -4.06 0.27
N ARG A 82 -31.41 -3.38 0.18
CA ARG A 82 -32.72 -4.04 0.16
C ARG A 82 -32.93 -4.83 -1.12
N ASP A 83 -32.48 -4.27 -2.24
CA ASP A 83 -32.82 -4.77 -3.57
C ASP A 83 -31.67 -5.52 -4.23
N ARG A 84 -30.42 -5.27 -3.80
CA ARG A 84 -29.22 -5.90 -4.39
C ARG A 84 -27.99 -5.83 -3.50
N VAL A 85 -26.97 -6.63 -3.85
CA VAL A 85 -25.62 -6.48 -3.29
C VAL A 85 -24.99 -5.19 -3.80
N LEU A 86 -24.38 -4.42 -2.90
CA LEU A 86 -23.68 -3.18 -3.23
C LEU A 86 -22.52 -3.42 -4.20
N ARG A 87 -22.47 -2.64 -5.27
CA ARG A 87 -21.39 -2.59 -6.26
C ARG A 87 -20.46 -1.41 -5.97
N ALA A 88 -19.25 -1.44 -6.52
CA ALA A 88 -18.25 -0.41 -6.28
C ALA A 88 -18.66 0.99 -6.81
N ASP A 89 -19.50 1.02 -7.84
CA ASP A 89 -20.02 2.19 -8.54
C ASP A 89 -21.29 2.79 -7.91
N ASP A 90 -21.82 2.17 -6.84
CA ASP A 90 -23.03 2.68 -6.15
C ASP A 90 -22.83 4.06 -5.48
N ASN A 91 -21.59 4.56 -5.45
CA ASN A 91 -21.21 5.90 -4.99
C ASN A 91 -21.81 6.22 -3.61
N ILE A 92 -21.72 5.25 -2.69
CA ILE A 92 -22.21 5.36 -1.31
C ILE A 92 -21.20 6.09 -0.39
N GLU A 93 -20.01 6.41 -0.89
CA GLU A 93 -19.03 7.19 -0.14
C GLU A 93 -19.39 8.68 -0.17
N THR A 94 -19.46 9.31 1.01
CA THR A 94 -19.71 10.75 1.12
C THR A 94 -18.49 11.56 0.67
N PRO A 95 -18.60 12.84 0.30
CA PRO A 95 -17.44 13.65 -0.07
C PRO A 95 -16.35 13.69 1.02
N LEU A 96 -16.77 13.87 2.28
CA LEU A 96 -15.87 13.78 3.43
C LEU A 96 -15.32 12.36 3.61
N GLY A 97 -16.14 11.33 3.42
CA GLY A 97 -15.73 9.93 3.47
C GLY A 97 -14.65 9.58 2.43
N LYS A 98 -14.78 10.08 1.20
CA LYS A 98 -13.78 9.94 0.13
C LYS A 98 -12.45 10.54 0.55
N TYR A 99 -12.48 11.76 1.11
CA TYR A 99 -11.28 12.42 1.64
C TYR A 99 -10.64 11.63 2.78
N LEU A 100 -11.42 11.17 3.76
CA LEU A 100 -10.92 10.39 4.90
C LEU A 100 -10.26 9.08 4.48
N ARG A 101 -10.81 8.39 3.47
CA ARG A 101 -10.23 7.15 2.91
C ARG A 101 -8.97 7.41 2.10
N ALA A 102 -8.95 8.49 1.31
CA ALA A 102 -7.80 8.87 0.49
C ALA A 102 -6.59 9.27 1.36
N SER A 103 -6.86 9.96 2.46
CA SER A 103 -5.87 10.38 3.47
C SER A 103 -5.54 9.31 4.51
N ARG A 104 -6.31 8.22 4.61
CA ARG A 104 -6.23 7.17 5.66
C ARG A 104 -6.60 7.65 7.07
N LEU A 105 -7.11 8.86 7.21
CA LEU A 105 -7.59 9.38 8.49
C LEU A 105 -8.80 8.60 9.01
N ASP A 106 -9.53 7.89 8.13
CA ASP A 106 -10.62 6.99 8.53
C ASP A 106 -10.19 5.88 9.50
N GLU A 107 -8.89 5.55 9.53
CA GLU A 107 -8.32 4.46 10.32
C GLU A 107 -7.85 4.86 11.72
N LEU A 108 -7.85 6.16 12.07
CA LEU A 108 -7.43 6.64 13.39
C LEU A 108 -8.15 5.95 14.57
N PRO A 109 -9.47 5.67 14.52
CA PRO A 109 -10.17 5.01 15.62
C PRO A 109 -9.64 3.60 15.96
N GLN A 110 -8.85 2.98 15.09
CA GLN A 110 -8.17 1.71 15.38
C GLN A 110 -7.15 1.83 16.53
N ILE A 111 -6.75 3.05 16.93
CA ILE A 111 -5.95 3.29 18.13
C ILE A 111 -6.65 2.71 19.37
N PHE A 112 -7.99 2.76 19.45
CA PHE A 112 -8.73 2.12 20.53
C PHE A 112 -8.57 0.60 20.54
N ASN A 113 -8.46 -0.06 19.37
CA ASN A 113 -8.18 -1.49 19.29
C ASN A 113 -6.78 -1.84 19.82
N ILE A 114 -5.80 -0.94 19.63
CA ILE A 114 -4.44 -1.09 20.17
C ILE A 114 -4.45 -0.96 21.70
N ILE A 115 -5.13 0.06 22.21
CA ILE A 115 -5.27 0.30 23.65
C ILE A 115 -6.00 -0.86 24.33
N LYS A 116 -7.04 -1.42 23.69
CA LYS A 116 -7.78 -2.59 24.18
C LYS A 116 -6.96 -3.90 24.10
N GLY A 117 -5.99 -3.98 23.20
CA GLY A 117 -5.13 -5.15 23.02
C GLY A 117 -5.58 -6.14 21.95
N ASP A 118 -6.57 -5.76 21.12
CA ASP A 118 -7.00 -6.51 19.95
C ASP A 118 -5.95 -6.42 18.81
N MET A 119 -5.25 -5.28 18.74
CA MET A 119 -4.27 -4.94 17.70
C MET A 119 -2.94 -4.48 18.30
N ASN A 120 -1.89 -4.53 17.49
CA ASN A 120 -0.63 -3.84 17.71
C ASN A 120 -0.54 -2.60 16.79
N VAL A 121 0.41 -1.71 17.04
CA VAL A 121 0.71 -0.59 16.14
C VAL A 121 1.26 -1.13 14.81
N ILE A 122 2.16 -2.09 14.87
CA ILE A 122 2.72 -2.77 13.69
C ILE A 122 2.37 -4.26 13.73
N GLY A 123 1.94 -4.78 12.58
CA GLY A 123 1.44 -6.15 12.47
C GLY A 123 0.78 -6.42 11.11
N PRO A 124 0.42 -7.66 10.77
CA PRO A 124 -0.31 -7.94 9.53
C PRO A 124 -1.68 -7.24 9.53
N ARG A 125 -2.11 -6.72 8.37
CA ARG A 125 -3.42 -6.03 8.28
C ARG A 125 -4.56 -6.95 8.69
N PRO A 126 -5.51 -6.54 9.54
CA PRO A 126 -6.68 -7.37 9.88
C PRO A 126 -7.56 -7.63 8.65
N THR A 127 -8.07 -8.86 8.54
CA THR A 127 -8.87 -9.31 7.38
C THR A 127 -10.26 -9.74 7.81
N ARG A 128 -11.26 -9.54 6.93
CA ARG A 128 -12.63 -10.03 7.13
C ARG A 128 -12.67 -11.57 7.03
N PRO A 129 -13.51 -12.28 7.80
CA PRO A 129 -13.58 -13.74 7.73
C PRO A 129 -13.76 -14.29 6.32
N ALA A 130 -14.76 -13.79 5.57
CA ALA A 130 -15.02 -14.23 4.20
C ALA A 130 -13.81 -14.03 3.26
N LEU A 131 -13.11 -12.89 3.39
CA LEU A 131 -11.92 -12.63 2.59
C LEU A 131 -10.73 -13.50 3.04
N ALA A 132 -10.62 -13.82 4.33
CA ALA A 132 -9.58 -14.71 4.82
C ALA A 132 -9.75 -16.12 4.23
N ALA A 133 -10.97 -16.67 4.22
CA ALA A 133 -11.25 -17.97 3.62
C ALA A 133 -10.85 -18.03 2.13
N LEU A 134 -11.23 -17.03 1.34
CA LEU A 134 -10.82 -16.93 -0.07
C LEU A 134 -9.30 -16.87 -0.24
N GLN A 135 -8.62 -16.09 0.60
CA GLN A 135 -7.17 -15.92 0.51
C GLN A 135 -6.38 -17.14 0.97
N GLU A 136 -6.90 -17.91 1.93
CA GLU A 136 -6.33 -19.18 2.36
C GLU A 136 -6.40 -20.23 1.24
N ALA A 137 -7.52 -20.29 0.50
CA ALA A 137 -7.65 -21.17 -0.65
C ALA A 137 -6.67 -20.81 -1.80
N GLU A 138 -6.45 -19.52 -2.04
CA GLU A 138 -5.61 -19.04 -3.14
C GLU A 138 -4.10 -19.01 -2.81
N ASN A 139 -3.73 -18.85 -1.54
CA ASN A 139 -2.33 -18.58 -1.15
C ASN A 139 -1.86 -19.54 -0.05
N PRO A 140 -0.86 -20.38 -0.35
CA PRO A 140 -0.24 -21.24 0.65
C PRO A 140 0.27 -20.43 1.86
N HIS A 141 0.06 -20.99 3.06
CA HIS A 141 0.50 -20.41 4.34
C HIS A 141 -0.05 -19.01 4.64
N TYR A 142 -1.19 -18.63 4.09
CA TYR A 142 -1.81 -17.34 4.40
C TYR A 142 -2.21 -17.22 5.88
N ASP A 143 -2.57 -18.34 6.50
CA ASP A 143 -3.03 -18.47 7.89
C ASP A 143 -2.00 -18.05 8.96
N VAL A 144 -0.70 -18.11 8.65
CA VAL A 144 0.39 -17.73 9.57
C VAL A 144 0.24 -16.33 10.15
N ARG A 145 -0.46 -15.45 9.44
CA ARG A 145 -0.73 -14.07 9.89
C ARG A 145 -1.63 -14.00 11.13
N PHE A 146 -2.39 -15.06 11.41
CA PHE A 146 -3.22 -15.16 12.60
C PHE A 146 -2.45 -15.67 13.82
N ALA A 147 -1.16 -16.03 13.69
CA ALA A 147 -0.32 -16.39 14.84
C ALA A 147 0.04 -15.17 15.71
N VAL A 148 -0.01 -13.96 15.14
CA VAL A 148 0.33 -12.70 15.80
C VAL A 148 -0.88 -11.77 15.85
N ARG A 149 -0.84 -10.74 16.71
CA ARG A 149 -1.88 -9.70 16.69
C ARG A 149 -1.78 -8.89 15.38
N PRO A 150 -2.92 -8.54 14.76
CA PRO A 150 -2.91 -7.69 13.58
C PRO A 150 -2.43 -6.27 13.92
N GLY A 151 -1.98 -5.53 12.90
CA GLY A 151 -1.42 -4.20 13.03
C GLY A 151 -2.29 -3.09 12.45
N LEU A 152 -2.23 -1.90 13.05
CA LEU A 152 -2.69 -0.65 12.40
C LEU A 152 -1.87 -0.40 11.12
N ILE A 153 -0.55 -0.54 11.23
CA ILE A 153 0.40 -0.41 10.13
C ILE A 153 0.94 -1.79 9.76
N GLY A 154 0.55 -2.28 8.58
CA GLY A 154 1.15 -3.48 8.00
C GLY A 154 2.36 -3.17 7.12
N HIS A 155 3.44 -3.96 7.26
CA HIS A 155 4.59 -3.86 6.36
C HIS A 155 4.18 -3.98 4.89
N THR A 156 3.31 -4.92 4.54
CA THR A 156 2.82 -5.03 3.16
C THR A 156 2.04 -3.79 2.71
N GLN A 157 1.43 -3.04 3.62
CA GLN A 157 0.70 -1.81 3.29
C GLN A 157 1.65 -0.61 3.19
N ALA A 158 2.67 -0.55 4.03
CA ALA A 158 3.67 0.51 4.03
C ALA A 158 4.69 0.36 2.90
N TYR A 159 5.02 -0.87 2.50
CA TYR A 159 6.07 -1.18 1.54
C TYR A 159 5.56 -1.71 0.19
N MET A 160 4.25 -1.95 0.03
CA MET A 160 3.69 -2.40 -1.24
C MET A 160 2.48 -1.58 -1.66
N CYS A 161 2.38 -1.36 -2.97
CA CYS A 161 1.30 -0.64 -3.64
C CYS A 161 -0.01 -1.42 -3.58
N HIS A 162 -1.15 -0.75 -3.78
CA HIS A 162 -2.48 -1.42 -3.81
C HIS A 162 -2.57 -2.54 -4.85
N GLY A 163 -1.91 -2.38 -5.99
CA GLY A 163 -1.87 -3.37 -7.06
C GLY A 163 -0.93 -4.56 -6.85
N SER A 164 -0.06 -4.55 -5.83
CA SER A 164 0.89 -5.65 -5.61
C SER A 164 0.17 -6.97 -5.35
N ALA A 165 0.62 -8.05 -6.02
CA ALA A 165 -0.02 -9.36 -5.92
C ALA A 165 -0.19 -9.82 -4.47
N LYS A 166 -1.37 -10.40 -4.22
CA LYS A 166 -1.74 -10.94 -2.91
C LYS A 166 -0.76 -12.03 -2.46
N ARG A 167 -0.27 -12.85 -3.40
CA ARG A 167 0.78 -13.86 -3.16
C ARG A 167 2.08 -13.26 -2.63
N LEU A 168 2.55 -12.14 -3.20
CA LEU A 168 3.76 -11.46 -2.72
C LEU A 168 3.58 -10.89 -1.31
N ARG A 169 2.41 -10.30 -1.05
CA ARG A 169 2.04 -9.83 0.29
C ARG A 169 1.98 -10.99 1.29
N SER A 170 1.40 -12.12 0.90
CA SER A 170 1.34 -13.33 1.72
C SER A 170 2.75 -13.82 2.05
N LYS A 171 3.63 -13.90 1.06
CA LYS A 171 5.04 -14.31 1.25
C LYS A 171 5.80 -13.38 2.19
N LEU A 172 5.61 -12.06 2.09
CA LEU A 172 6.23 -11.13 3.03
C LEU A 172 5.66 -11.31 4.44
N ASN A 173 4.34 -11.39 4.60
CA ASN A 173 3.72 -11.63 5.90
C ASN A 173 4.23 -12.94 6.53
N TYR A 174 4.38 -14.00 5.73
CA TYR A 174 4.94 -15.27 6.17
C TYR A 174 6.35 -15.12 6.76
N MET A 175 7.24 -14.39 6.09
CA MET A 175 8.59 -14.11 6.62
C MET A 175 8.54 -13.30 7.93
N LEU A 176 7.69 -12.27 7.98
CA LEU A 176 7.61 -11.36 9.13
C LEU A 176 6.97 -12.00 10.37
N CYS A 177 5.98 -12.88 10.19
CA CYS A 177 5.36 -13.66 11.27
C CYS A 177 6.31 -14.71 11.87
N ARG A 178 7.52 -14.87 11.31
CA ARG A 178 8.58 -15.74 11.83
C ARG A 178 9.81 -14.97 12.28
N SER A 179 9.78 -13.65 12.17
CA SER A 179 10.90 -12.76 12.51
C SER A 179 10.59 -11.98 13.78
N HIS A 180 11.62 -11.70 14.57
CA HIS A 180 11.44 -10.96 15.81
C HIS A 180 11.20 -9.47 15.60
N VAL A 181 10.42 -8.88 16.51
CA VAL A 181 10.21 -7.44 16.58
C VAL A 181 11.51 -6.70 16.90
N SER A 182 11.73 -5.57 16.23
CA SER A 182 12.73 -4.58 16.58
C SER A 182 12.05 -3.24 16.87
N TYR A 183 12.00 -2.84 18.14
CA TYR A 183 11.28 -1.64 18.58
C TYR A 183 11.80 -0.35 17.94
N ALA A 184 13.13 -0.22 17.77
CA ALA A 184 13.72 0.93 17.10
C ALA A 184 13.30 1.02 15.62
N ALA A 185 13.24 -0.12 14.94
CA ALA A 185 12.75 -0.18 13.57
C ALA A 185 11.26 0.14 13.47
N GLU A 186 10.46 -0.34 14.42
CA GLU A 186 9.03 -0.05 14.50
C GLU A 186 8.76 1.45 14.68
N LEU A 187 9.44 2.12 15.60
CA LEU A 187 9.32 3.58 15.78
C LEU A 187 9.68 4.33 14.50
N GLY A 188 10.72 3.91 13.78
CA GLY A 188 11.08 4.51 12.49
C GLY A 188 10.00 4.33 11.42
N ILE A 189 9.31 3.18 11.40
CA ILE A 189 8.17 2.94 10.50
C ILE A 189 6.99 3.82 10.87
N VAL A 190 6.64 3.89 12.15
CA VAL A 190 5.51 4.70 12.66
C VAL A 190 5.73 6.17 12.33
N ALA A 191 6.89 6.74 12.65
CA ALA A 191 7.21 8.13 12.37
C ALA A 191 7.11 8.45 10.87
N ARG A 192 7.65 7.57 10.02
CA ARG A 192 7.63 7.77 8.57
C ARG A 192 6.23 7.68 7.99
N VAL A 193 5.46 6.65 8.36
CA VAL A 193 4.08 6.51 7.89
C VAL A 193 3.23 7.69 8.38
N GLY A 194 3.40 8.13 9.62
CA GLY A 194 2.75 9.32 10.15
C GLY A 194 3.04 10.58 9.34
N TYR A 195 4.32 10.84 9.03
CA TYR A 195 4.72 11.97 8.17
C TYR A 195 4.07 11.90 6.78
N GLU A 196 4.09 10.74 6.12
CA GLU A 196 3.51 10.57 4.78
C GLU A 196 1.99 10.79 4.80
N VAL A 197 1.29 10.30 5.84
CA VAL A 197 -0.16 10.52 6.01
C VAL A 197 -0.47 12.01 6.20
N LEU A 198 0.29 12.71 7.05
CA LEU A 198 0.11 14.15 7.28
C LEU A 198 0.41 14.96 6.02
N ALA A 199 1.54 14.69 5.36
CA ALA A 199 1.93 15.35 4.13
C ALA A 199 0.90 15.12 3.02
N LYS A 200 0.39 13.89 2.85
CA LYS A 200 -0.66 13.60 1.87
C LYS A 200 -1.96 14.34 2.19
N SER A 201 -2.35 14.37 3.47
CA SER A 201 -3.55 15.11 3.91
C SER A 201 -3.43 16.60 3.61
N ALA A 202 -2.29 17.22 3.94
CA ALA A 202 -2.02 18.63 3.64
C ALA A 202 -2.03 18.92 2.13
N ARG A 203 -1.42 18.05 1.32
CA ARG A 203 -1.44 18.20 -0.14
C ARG A 203 -2.85 18.08 -0.72
N LEU A 204 -3.65 17.12 -0.26
CA LEU A 204 -5.05 16.97 -0.70
C LEU A 204 -5.90 18.21 -0.40
N ILE A 205 -5.69 18.84 0.77
CA ILE A 205 -6.32 20.12 1.10
C ILE A 205 -5.81 21.22 0.16
N LEU A 206 -4.49 21.31 -0.04
CA LEU A 206 -3.88 22.32 -0.88
C LEU A 206 -4.38 22.26 -2.33
N TRP A 207 -4.46 21.07 -2.93
CA TRP A 207 -4.96 20.89 -4.30
C TRP A 207 -6.44 21.24 -4.43
N ARG A 208 -7.24 20.96 -3.39
CA ARG A 208 -8.66 21.36 -3.31
C ARG A 208 -8.83 22.88 -3.32
N VAL A 209 -7.94 23.60 -2.63
CA VAL A 209 -7.99 25.07 -2.52
C VAL A 209 -7.32 25.74 -3.74
N PHE A 210 -6.24 25.15 -4.26
CA PHE A 210 -5.41 25.70 -5.33
C PHE A 210 -5.17 24.66 -6.46
N PRO A 211 -6.16 24.40 -7.32
CA PRO A 211 -6.04 23.38 -8.37
C PRO A 211 -4.97 23.71 -9.43
N ALA A 212 -4.59 24.99 -9.57
CA ALA A 212 -3.48 25.38 -10.45
C ALA A 212 -2.12 24.84 -9.97
N LEU A 213 -1.92 24.67 -8.65
CA LEU A 213 -0.69 24.10 -8.09
C LEU A 213 -0.60 22.59 -8.34
N GLU A 214 -1.72 21.88 -8.32
CA GLU A 214 -1.78 20.45 -8.68
C GLU A 214 -1.32 20.25 -10.13
N ARG A 215 -1.87 21.04 -11.06
CA ARG A 215 -1.49 20.98 -12.48
C ARG A 215 -0.01 21.26 -12.70
N ARG A 216 0.54 22.27 -12.01
CA ARG A 216 1.98 22.60 -12.07
C ARG A 216 2.85 21.49 -11.46
N HIS A 217 2.43 20.90 -10.34
CA HIS A 217 3.13 19.79 -9.70
C HIS A 217 3.17 18.54 -10.58
N ASN A 218 2.03 18.17 -11.18
CA ASN A 218 1.93 17.01 -12.07
C ASN A 218 2.74 17.24 -13.36
N ALA A 219 2.71 18.45 -13.93
CA ALA A 219 3.54 18.81 -15.08
C ALA A 219 5.05 18.73 -14.76
N ALA A 220 5.47 19.19 -13.58
CA ALA A 220 6.86 19.09 -13.13
C ALA A 220 7.30 17.64 -12.85
N LEU A 221 6.42 16.79 -12.28
CA LEU A 221 6.71 15.37 -12.08
C LEU A 221 6.90 14.60 -13.39
N ALA A 222 6.10 14.92 -14.41
CA ALA A 222 6.25 14.34 -15.75
C ALA A 222 7.60 14.71 -16.39
N GLN A 223 8.09 15.94 -16.17
CA GLN A 223 9.39 16.41 -16.67
C GLN A 223 10.58 15.86 -15.86
N ASP A 224 10.45 15.72 -14.54
CA ASP A 224 11.53 15.29 -13.63
C ASP A 224 11.96 13.83 -13.81
N TRP A 225 11.13 12.99 -14.43
CA TRP A 225 11.28 11.53 -14.34
C TRP A 225 11.92 10.87 -15.56
N ALA A 226 12.25 11.66 -16.59
CA ALA A 226 12.96 11.24 -17.81
C ALA A 226 12.54 9.82 -18.25
N LEU A 227 11.22 9.65 -18.35
CA LEU A 227 10.59 8.36 -18.57
C LEU A 227 10.82 7.94 -20.01
N GLU A 228 11.47 6.80 -20.17
CA GLU A 228 11.77 6.23 -21.48
C GLU A 228 11.03 4.90 -21.62
N ILE A 229 10.41 4.68 -22.77
CA ILE A 229 9.87 3.38 -23.17
C ILE A 229 10.79 2.76 -24.21
N VAL A 230 11.21 1.53 -23.95
CA VAL A 230 11.98 0.71 -24.88
C VAL A 230 11.07 -0.37 -25.46
N ALA A 231 10.72 -0.25 -26.74
CA ALA A 231 9.93 -1.26 -27.46
C ALA A 231 10.83 -2.44 -27.92
N ASP A 232 10.22 -3.57 -28.35
CA ASP A 232 10.92 -4.80 -28.74
C ASP A 232 12.01 -4.61 -29.82
N ALA A 233 11.94 -3.54 -30.63
CA ALA A 233 12.97 -3.18 -31.61
C ALA A 233 14.16 -2.38 -31.03
N GLY A 234 14.26 -2.23 -29.71
CA GLY A 234 15.27 -1.39 -29.04
C GLY A 234 15.09 0.12 -29.20
N ARG A 235 14.02 0.55 -29.90
CA ARG A 235 13.68 1.96 -30.08
C ARG A 235 13.22 2.56 -28.76
N ARG A 236 13.78 3.73 -28.45
CA ARG A 236 13.47 4.50 -27.24
C ARG A 236 12.50 5.60 -27.56
N HIS A 237 11.47 5.74 -26.75
CA HIS A 237 10.46 6.77 -26.86
C HIS A 237 10.37 7.52 -25.54
N ASP A 238 10.55 8.84 -25.59
CA ASP A 238 10.39 9.70 -24.43
C ASP A 238 8.90 9.87 -24.11
N VAL A 239 8.55 9.79 -22.83
CA VAL A 239 7.19 10.01 -22.33
C VAL A 239 7.07 11.48 -21.90
N VAL A 240 6.18 12.22 -22.58
CA VAL A 240 5.92 13.64 -22.34
C VAL A 240 4.94 13.86 -21.18
N SER A 241 3.97 12.97 -21.04
CA SER A 241 2.99 13.04 -19.97
C SER A 241 2.56 11.65 -19.53
N PHE A 242 2.19 11.53 -18.26
CA PHE A 242 1.69 10.31 -17.64
C PHE A 242 0.58 10.68 -16.65
N ASP A 243 -0.59 10.10 -16.84
CA ASP A 243 -1.78 10.28 -15.99
C ASP A 243 -2.37 8.91 -15.68
N GLY A 244 -1.94 8.32 -14.56
CA GLY A 244 -2.51 7.07 -14.07
C GLY A 244 -2.12 5.85 -14.91
N ASP A 245 -2.93 5.57 -15.91
CA ASP A 245 -2.79 4.49 -16.89
C ASP A 245 -2.60 5.02 -18.32
N ARG A 246 -2.69 6.34 -18.53
CA ARG A 246 -2.48 6.97 -19.83
C ARG A 246 -1.10 7.60 -19.89
N LEU A 247 -0.40 7.40 -21.00
CA LEU A 247 0.88 8.02 -21.27
C LEU A 247 0.89 8.62 -22.66
N GLN A 248 1.66 9.68 -22.84
CA GLN A 248 1.86 10.32 -24.14
C GLN A 248 3.33 10.24 -24.53
N LEU A 249 3.60 9.65 -25.68
CA LEU A 249 4.96 9.59 -26.25
C LEU A 249 5.26 10.89 -27.00
N ALA A 250 6.51 11.35 -26.93
CA ALA A 250 6.96 12.54 -27.66
C ALA A 250 6.82 12.35 -29.17
N GLN A 251 7.19 11.16 -29.64
CA GLN A 251 7.17 10.75 -31.04
C GLN A 251 6.89 9.24 -31.16
N GLY A 252 6.17 8.87 -32.22
CA GLY A 252 5.90 7.48 -32.57
C GLY A 252 4.66 6.88 -31.92
N TYR A 253 4.36 5.67 -32.34
CA TYR A 253 3.23 4.85 -31.92
C TYR A 253 3.76 3.45 -31.59
N VAL A 254 3.44 2.95 -30.40
CA VAL A 254 3.93 1.66 -29.91
C VAL A 254 2.77 0.85 -29.39
N ASN A 255 2.46 -0.26 -30.06
CA ASN A 255 1.54 -1.27 -29.56
C ASN A 255 2.29 -2.57 -29.30
N GLY A 256 2.02 -3.18 -28.14
CA GLY A 256 2.63 -4.44 -27.74
C GLY A 256 3.52 -4.32 -26.50
N PRO A 257 4.36 -5.33 -26.24
CA PRO A 257 5.22 -5.35 -25.07
C PRO A 257 6.33 -4.29 -25.17
N ALA A 258 6.63 -3.67 -24.05
CA ALA A 258 7.67 -2.67 -23.92
C ALA A 258 8.24 -2.66 -22.49
N THR A 259 9.43 -2.10 -22.33
CA THR A 259 10.04 -1.85 -21.02
C THR A 259 9.99 -0.37 -20.70
N LEU A 260 9.26 -0.01 -19.65
CA LEU A 260 9.26 1.33 -19.07
C LEU A 260 10.48 1.48 -18.15
N LEU A 261 11.32 2.47 -18.44
CA LEU A 261 12.48 2.85 -17.64
C LEU A 261 12.12 4.04 -16.75
N ILE A 262 12.23 3.84 -15.44
CA ILE A 262 11.98 4.87 -14.44
C ILE A 262 13.34 5.27 -13.85
N LYS A 263 13.83 6.47 -14.17
CA LYS A 263 15.03 7.05 -13.58
C LYS A 263 14.66 7.67 -12.24
N THR A 264 15.22 7.13 -11.15
CA THR A 264 15.00 7.65 -9.80
C THR A 264 15.89 8.85 -9.52
N ARG A 265 15.47 9.74 -8.62
CA ARG A 265 16.26 10.91 -8.18
C ARG A 265 17.64 10.57 -7.61
N SER A 266 17.87 9.34 -7.16
CA SER A 266 19.18 8.86 -6.71
C SER A 266 20.04 8.26 -7.84
N GLY A 267 19.68 8.50 -9.11
CA GLY A 267 20.41 8.02 -10.30
C GLY A 267 20.17 6.54 -10.67
N GLY A 268 19.36 5.80 -9.90
CA GLY A 268 19.09 4.40 -10.17
C GLY A 268 17.99 4.22 -11.23
N VAL A 269 18.15 3.25 -12.13
CA VAL A 269 17.12 2.88 -13.12
C VAL A 269 16.27 1.72 -12.61
N ARG A 270 14.95 1.79 -12.78
CA ARG A 270 14.02 0.67 -12.57
C ARG A 270 13.36 0.30 -13.88
N ARG A 271 13.31 -1.01 -14.18
CA ARG A 271 12.73 -1.55 -15.40
C ARG A 271 11.38 -2.19 -15.08
N ALA A 272 10.33 -1.70 -15.70
CA ALA A 272 8.97 -2.22 -15.56
C ALA A 272 8.51 -2.76 -16.92
N GLN A 273 8.21 -4.06 -16.98
CA GLN A 273 7.65 -4.68 -18.19
C GLN A 273 6.17 -4.28 -18.32
N VAL A 274 5.81 -3.69 -19.44
CA VAL A 274 4.48 -3.12 -19.70
C VAL A 274 3.99 -3.52 -21.08
N THR A 275 2.69 -3.52 -21.26
CA THR A 275 2.04 -3.61 -22.57
C THR A 275 1.40 -2.27 -22.86
N LEU A 276 1.67 -1.72 -24.04
CA LEU A 276 1.06 -0.50 -24.52
C LEU A 276 -0.04 -0.81 -25.50
N THR A 277 -1.16 -0.13 -25.32
CA THR A 277 -2.30 -0.16 -26.24
C THR A 277 -2.73 1.27 -26.52
N GLY A 278 -2.46 1.76 -27.73
CA GLY A 278 -2.95 3.01 -28.24
C GLY A 278 -4.08 2.80 -29.25
N THR A 279 -4.95 3.79 -29.36
CA THR A 279 -5.89 4.01 -30.47
C THR A 279 -5.39 5.25 -31.17
N GLU A 280 -4.64 5.06 -32.27
CA GLU A 280 -4.10 6.07 -33.19
C GLU A 280 -3.63 7.42 -32.59
N GLY A 281 -2.31 7.62 -32.51
CA GLY A 281 -1.69 8.90 -32.13
C GLY A 281 -0.61 8.76 -31.07
N LYS A 282 -0.30 9.87 -30.37
CA LYS A 282 0.76 9.92 -29.34
C LYS A 282 0.33 9.33 -27.99
N ALA A 283 -0.97 9.09 -27.78
CA ALA A 283 -1.53 8.64 -26.51
C ALA A 283 -1.65 7.10 -26.46
N HIS A 284 -1.21 6.51 -25.35
CA HIS A 284 -1.19 5.08 -25.14
C HIS A 284 -1.72 4.76 -23.73
N THR A 285 -2.47 3.69 -23.60
CA THR A 285 -2.83 3.10 -22.31
C THR A 285 -1.76 2.08 -21.91
N LEU A 286 -1.31 2.17 -20.66
CA LEU A 286 -0.28 1.34 -20.07
C LEU A 286 -0.89 0.25 -19.20
N SER A 287 -0.58 -1.01 -19.50
CA SER A 287 -0.91 -2.15 -18.67
C SER A 287 0.36 -2.85 -18.16
N PRO A 288 0.54 -3.03 -16.84
CA PRO A 288 1.72 -3.74 -16.32
C PRO A 288 1.69 -5.22 -16.70
N ALA A 289 2.77 -5.74 -17.29
CA ALA A 289 2.86 -7.13 -17.73
C ALA A 289 3.08 -8.11 -16.55
N ASN A 290 3.63 -7.63 -15.44
CA ASN A 290 3.84 -8.43 -14.23
C ASN A 290 3.75 -7.60 -12.93
N ASP A 291 3.76 -8.29 -11.79
CA ASP A 291 3.60 -7.66 -10.47
C ASP A 291 4.74 -6.70 -10.11
N VAL A 292 5.96 -6.98 -10.59
CA VAL A 292 7.12 -6.13 -10.35
C VAL A 292 6.96 -4.80 -11.09
N ALA A 293 6.52 -4.86 -12.35
CA ALA A 293 6.22 -3.68 -13.14
C ALA A 293 5.11 -2.84 -12.50
N ARG A 294 4.01 -3.50 -12.10
CA ARG A 294 2.89 -2.84 -11.40
C ARG A 294 3.35 -2.14 -10.12
N HIS A 295 4.20 -2.80 -9.33
CA HIS A 295 4.77 -2.21 -8.13
C HIS A 295 5.61 -0.96 -8.44
N TYR A 296 6.49 -1.01 -9.45
CA TYR A 296 7.32 0.15 -9.80
C TYR A 296 6.48 1.31 -10.32
N ILE A 297 5.51 1.06 -11.21
CA ILE A 297 4.63 2.11 -11.72
C ILE A 297 3.85 2.75 -10.58
N THR A 298 3.18 1.97 -9.72
CA THR A 298 2.39 2.58 -8.65
C THR A 298 3.25 3.30 -7.60
N ARG A 299 4.41 2.73 -7.25
CA ARG A 299 5.33 3.33 -6.27
C ARG A 299 5.88 4.65 -6.76
N TYR A 300 6.34 4.64 -8.00
CA TYR A 300 7.14 5.72 -8.50
C TYR A 300 6.20 6.72 -9.21
N LEU A 301 5.39 6.28 -10.18
CA LEU A 301 4.59 7.17 -11.00
C LEU A 301 3.27 7.63 -10.39
N LEU A 302 2.68 6.85 -9.47
CA LEU A 302 1.35 7.17 -8.89
C LEU A 302 1.42 7.76 -7.48
N GLY A 303 2.62 8.02 -6.95
CA GLY A 303 2.81 8.75 -5.69
C GLY A 303 2.23 8.07 -4.44
N ASP A 304 1.93 6.77 -4.49
CA ASP A 304 1.48 6.02 -3.32
C ASP A 304 2.61 6.00 -2.26
N PRO A 305 2.30 6.20 -0.96
CA PRO A 305 3.30 6.30 0.11
C PRO A 305 3.89 4.92 0.40
N VAL A 306 4.84 4.51 -0.44
CA VAL A 306 5.58 3.27 -0.29
C VAL A 306 6.92 3.58 0.35
N VAL A 307 7.05 3.27 1.64
CA VAL A 307 8.34 3.30 2.33
C VAL A 307 9.34 2.47 1.50
N PRO A 308 10.51 3.01 1.10
CA PRO A 308 11.56 2.23 0.47
C PRO A 308 12.03 1.16 1.44
N PRO A 309 12.14 -0.12 1.02
CA PRO A 309 13.04 -1.03 1.70
C PRO A 309 14.43 -0.37 1.67
N ARG A 310 15.13 -0.30 2.81
CA ARG A 310 16.55 0.08 2.79
C ARG A 310 17.24 -0.90 1.83
N PRO A 311 18.02 -0.43 0.85
CA PRO A 311 18.81 -1.35 0.04
C PRO A 311 19.70 -2.15 0.98
N ALA A 312 19.70 -3.47 0.85
CA ALA A 312 20.72 -4.26 1.49
C ALA A 312 22.06 -3.71 0.99
N ARG A 313 22.94 -3.24 1.89
CA ARG A 313 24.34 -3.02 1.55
C ARG A 313 24.80 -4.34 0.94
N ARG A 314 25.03 -4.37 -0.37
CA ARG A 314 25.89 -5.42 -0.94
C ARG A 314 27.19 -5.23 -0.18
N ARG A 315 27.55 -6.18 0.70
CA ARG A 315 28.98 -6.38 0.93
C ARG A 315 29.53 -6.61 -0.47
N ALA A 316 30.54 -5.85 -0.86
CA ALA A 316 31.28 -6.14 -2.07
C ALA A 316 31.62 -7.63 -1.98
N ALA A 317 31.05 -8.42 -2.88
CA ALA A 317 31.51 -9.79 -3.03
C ALA A 317 32.95 -9.65 -3.51
N SER A 318 33.90 -10.11 -2.71
CA SER A 318 35.27 -10.30 -3.17
C SER A 318 35.22 -11.22 -4.39
N GLU A 319 36.02 -10.92 -5.40
CA GLU A 319 36.08 -11.64 -6.69
C GLU A 319 36.43 -13.14 -6.59
N GLN A 320 36.65 -13.66 -5.38
CA GLN A 320 36.96 -15.07 -5.12
C GLN A 320 35.74 -15.99 -5.03
N ASP A 321 34.51 -15.48 -4.87
CA ASP A 321 33.28 -16.32 -4.79
C ASP A 321 32.66 -16.66 -6.16
N ALA A 322 33.27 -16.21 -7.27
CA ALA A 322 32.73 -16.39 -8.62
C ALA A 322 33.00 -17.79 -9.24
N SER A 323 33.71 -18.69 -8.55
CA SER A 323 34.11 -20.00 -9.08
C SER A 323 33.22 -21.18 -8.66
N LEU A 324 32.15 -20.95 -7.88
CA LEU A 324 31.21 -22.01 -7.47
C LEU A 324 29.82 -21.80 -8.10
N HIS A 325 29.77 -21.79 -9.43
CA HIS A 325 28.53 -22.03 -10.17
C HIS A 325 28.50 -23.49 -10.66
N VAL A 326 27.87 -24.35 -9.86
CA VAL A 326 27.44 -25.68 -10.28
C VAL A 326 26.34 -25.52 -11.34
N PRO A 327 26.46 -26.14 -12.53
CA PRO A 327 25.40 -26.09 -13.53
C PRO A 327 24.26 -27.03 -13.12
N PHE A 328 23.09 -26.46 -12.80
CA PHE A 328 21.84 -27.24 -12.71
C PHE A 328 21.40 -27.65 -14.12
N GLY A 329 21.85 -28.83 -14.56
CA GLY A 329 21.31 -29.54 -15.70
C GLY A 329 19.92 -30.09 -15.37
N VAL A 330 18.94 -29.73 -16.20
CA VAL A 330 17.61 -30.33 -16.25
C VAL A 330 17.76 -31.76 -16.79
N ARG A 331 17.65 -32.79 -15.95
CA ARG A 331 17.27 -34.13 -16.43
C ARG A 331 15.75 -34.20 -16.47
N ARG A 332 15.21 -34.26 -17.70
CA ARG A 332 13.88 -34.79 -17.98
C ARG A 332 13.92 -36.29 -17.70
N SER A 333 13.05 -36.78 -16.83
CA SER A 333 12.67 -38.19 -16.81
C SER A 333 11.45 -38.35 -17.71
N ALA A 334 11.63 -39.08 -18.80
CA ALA A 334 10.58 -39.75 -19.53
C ALA A 334 10.91 -41.25 -19.46
N GLU A 335 9.84 -42.05 -19.35
CA GLU A 335 9.75 -43.51 -19.12
C GLU A 335 9.44 -43.92 -17.67
#